data_AF-H1KFX4-F1
#
_entry.id   AF-H1KFX4-F1
#
_cell.length_a   1.000
_cell.length_b   1.000
_cell.length_c   1.000
_cell.angle_alpha   90.00
_cell.angle_beta   90.00
_cell.angle_gamma   90.00
#
_symmetry.space_group_name_H-M   'P 1'
#
loop_
_entity.id
_entity.type
_entity.pdbx_description
1 polymer ?
#
loop_
_entity_poly.entity_id
_entity_poly.type
_entity_poly.pdbx_seq_one_letter_code
_entity_poly.pdbx_strand_id
1 'polypeptide(L)'
;MRGLKALPRDTWPTNLPLVFWAFRVMVGLGFLMIALGVTSLYLRWKERLYTSRWLHRCAVAMGPSGLVAVTAGWVVTESGRQPFTVYGLLRTADSVSPIAAPAVATSLAAFAVVYFVVFGAGIWFLLHLFNQPPRPHEAGLPTGQPVRTAGITPAPALAAGPNAQPAE
;
A
#
# COMPACT_ATOMS: atom_id res chain seq x y z
N MET A 1 14.80 -17.33 -22.66
CA MET A 1 14.14 -17.63 -21.37
C MET A 1 13.85 -19.12 -21.31
N ARG A 2 14.35 -19.85 -20.31
CA ARG A 2 13.99 -21.26 -20.10
C ARG A 2 12.56 -21.33 -19.57
N GLY A 3 11.67 -22.05 -20.24
CA GLY A 3 10.29 -22.24 -19.79
C GLY A 3 10.21 -23.19 -18.59
N LEU A 4 9.12 -23.14 -17.83
CA LEU A 4 8.89 -23.96 -16.63
C LEU A 4 9.05 -25.48 -16.88
N LYS A 5 8.82 -25.92 -18.12
CA LYS A 5 8.98 -27.31 -18.57
C LYS A 5 10.44 -27.78 -18.60
N ALA A 6 11.41 -26.86 -18.54
CA ALA A 6 12.84 -27.17 -18.50
C ALA A 6 13.37 -27.39 -17.08
N LEU A 7 12.54 -27.20 -16.04
CA LEU A 7 12.89 -27.39 -14.63
C LEU A 7 12.24 -28.67 -14.08
N PRO A 8 12.94 -29.43 -13.22
CA PRO A 8 12.36 -30.57 -12.50
C PRO A 8 11.08 -30.18 -11.75
N ARG A 9 10.03 -31.00 -11.82
CA ARG A 9 8.69 -30.69 -11.27
C ARG A 9 8.70 -30.44 -9.76
N ASP A 10 9.67 -31.01 -9.09
CA ASP A 10 10.00 -30.95 -7.67
C ASP A 10 10.63 -29.61 -7.23
N THR A 11 10.98 -28.75 -8.20
CA THR A 11 11.43 -27.37 -7.96
C THR A 11 10.34 -26.33 -8.25
N TRP A 12 9.16 -26.77 -8.68
CA TRP A 12 8.07 -25.85 -9.00
C TRP A 12 7.48 -25.24 -7.73
N PRO A 13 7.07 -23.96 -7.79
CA PRO A 13 6.30 -23.36 -6.71
C PRO A 13 5.07 -24.18 -6.38
N THR A 14 4.94 -24.54 -5.10
CA THR A 14 3.87 -25.39 -4.58
C THR A 14 2.47 -24.86 -4.94
N ASN A 15 2.31 -23.53 -5.08
CA ASN A 15 1.05 -22.87 -5.42
C ASN A 15 1.17 -21.98 -6.67
N LEU A 16 1.47 -22.58 -7.82
CA LEU A 16 1.56 -21.89 -9.11
C LEU A 16 0.31 -21.06 -9.49
N PRO A 17 -0.94 -21.53 -9.27
CA PRO A 17 -2.13 -20.74 -9.56
C PRO A 17 -2.24 -19.47 -8.72
N LEU A 18 -1.81 -19.52 -7.45
CA LEU A 18 -1.84 -18.37 -6.55
C LEU A 18 -0.93 -17.25 -7.07
N VAL A 19 0.30 -17.59 -7.45
CA VAL A 19 1.27 -16.63 -8.01
C VAL A 19 0.74 -16.03 -9.31
N PHE A 20 0.14 -16.85 -10.18
CA PHE A 20 -0.43 -16.39 -11.45
C PHE A 20 -1.54 -15.36 -11.24
N TRP A 21 -2.49 -15.63 -10.34
CA TRP A 21 -3.58 -14.71 -10.06
C TRP A 21 -3.13 -13.47 -9.28
N ALA A 22 -2.25 -13.63 -8.28
CA ALA A 22 -1.69 -12.52 -7.53
C ALA A 22 -0.94 -11.54 -8.46
N PHE A 23 -0.17 -12.05 -9.42
CA PHE A 23 0.50 -11.22 -10.43
C PHE A 23 -0.50 -10.40 -11.26
N ARG A 24 -1.59 -11.03 -11.71
CA ARG A 24 -2.63 -10.35 -12.51
C ARG A 24 -3.36 -9.28 -11.70
N VAL A 25 -3.66 -9.56 -10.44
CA VAL A 25 -4.28 -8.58 -9.54
C VAL A 25 -3.35 -7.39 -9.31
N MET A 26 -2.07 -7.64 -8.99
CA MET A 26 -1.07 -6.60 -8.79
C MET A 26 -0.95 -5.69 -10.02
N VAL A 27 -0.74 -6.30 -11.19
CA VAL A 27 -0.57 -5.56 -12.45
C VAL A 27 -1.87 -4.86 -12.83
N GLY A 28 -3.02 -5.52 -12.71
CA GLY A 28 -4.33 -4.95 -13.01
C GLY A 28 -4.63 -3.70 -12.17
N LEU A 29 -4.37 -3.76 -10.85
CA LEU A 29 -4.54 -2.61 -9.97
C LEU A 29 -3.54 -1.50 -10.28
N GLY A 30 -2.28 -1.83 -10.60
CA GLY A 30 -1.28 -0.84 -11.02
C GLY A 30 -1.69 -0.06 -12.27
N PHE A 31 -2.17 -0.76 -13.30
CA PHE A 31 -2.69 -0.11 -14.51
C PHE A 31 -3.94 0.71 -14.23
N LEU A 32 -4.83 0.23 -13.34
CA LEU A 32 -6.04 0.96 -12.96
C LEU A 32 -5.71 2.27 -12.23
N MET A 33 -4.71 2.26 -11.36
CA MET A 33 -4.21 3.46 -10.66
C MET A 33 -3.61 4.46 -11.64
N ILE A 34 -2.81 4.00 -12.60
CA ILE A 34 -2.26 4.86 -13.67
C ILE A 34 -3.39 5.47 -14.51
N ALA A 35 -4.35 4.65 -14.94
CA ALA A 35 -5.49 5.10 -15.73
C ALA A 35 -6.29 6.17 -14.98
N LEU A 36 -6.50 6.01 -13.67
CA LEU A 36 -7.15 7.00 -12.83
C LEU A 36 -6.35 8.30 -12.73
N GLY A 37 -5.02 8.22 -12.57
CA GLY A 37 -4.13 9.38 -12.56
C GLY A 37 -4.15 10.16 -13.88
N VAL A 38 -4.04 9.46 -15.02
CA VAL A 38 -4.11 10.06 -16.36
C VAL A 38 -5.48 10.69 -16.61
N THR A 39 -6.57 9.99 -16.25
CA THR A 39 -7.94 10.50 -16.41
C THR A 39 -8.16 11.74 -15.55
N SER A 40 -7.63 11.76 -14.32
CA SER A 40 -7.67 12.93 -13.44
C SER A 40 -6.93 14.12 -14.05
N LEU A 41 -5.73 13.92 -14.61
CA LEU A 41 -4.97 14.98 -15.27
C LEU A 41 -5.69 15.52 -16.51
N TYR A 42 -6.27 14.63 -17.31
CA TYR A 42 -7.06 15.02 -18.49
C TYR A 42 -8.30 15.85 -18.10
N LEU A 43 -9.04 15.44 -17.06
CA LEU A 43 -10.20 16.19 -16.57
C LEU A 43 -9.81 17.52 -15.93
N ARG A 44 -8.63 17.59 -15.32
CA ARG A 44 -8.06 18.84 -14.80
C ARG A 44 -7.79 19.83 -15.92
N TRP A 45 -7.21 19.40 -17.04
CA TRP A 45 -6.99 20.26 -18.20
C TRP A 45 -8.31 20.75 -18.83
N LYS A 46 -9.38 19.96 -18.73
CA LYS A 46 -10.73 20.35 -19.19
C LYS A 46 -11.57 21.12 -18.15
N GLU A 47 -10.98 21.53 -17.03
CA GLU A 47 -11.66 22.22 -15.91
C GLU A 47 -12.90 21.47 -15.36
N ARG A 48 -13.03 20.17 -15.66
CA ARG A 48 -14.17 19.32 -15.28
C ARG A 48 -13.86 18.38 -14.11
N LEU A 49 -12.73 18.59 -13.45
CA LEU A 49 -12.26 17.74 -12.36
C LEU A 49 -13.31 17.63 -11.25
N TYR A 50 -13.83 18.78 -10.80
CA TYR A 50 -14.75 18.85 -9.65
C TYR A 50 -16.20 18.46 -9.98
N THR A 51 -16.56 18.38 -11.26
CA THR A 51 -17.93 18.06 -11.68
C THR A 51 -18.14 16.57 -11.98
N SER A 52 -17.06 15.80 -12.17
CA SER A 52 -17.14 14.38 -12.52
C SER A 52 -17.36 13.49 -11.30
N ARG A 53 -18.62 13.21 -11.00
CA ARG A 53 -19.04 12.29 -9.91
C ARG A 53 -18.46 10.88 -10.05
N TRP A 54 -18.27 10.40 -11.27
CA TRP A 54 -17.70 9.08 -11.53
C TRP A 54 -16.21 9.02 -11.18
N LEU A 55 -15.44 10.07 -11.50
CA LEU A 55 -14.03 10.13 -11.13
C LEU A 55 -13.86 10.10 -9.60
N HIS A 56 -14.66 10.90 -8.88
CA HIS A 56 -14.60 10.93 -7.42
C HIS A 56 -14.98 9.58 -6.79
N ARG A 57 -16.02 8.91 -7.30
CA ARG A 57 -16.40 7.55 -6.84
C ARG A 57 -15.29 6.53 -7.09
N CYS A 58 -14.69 6.55 -8.28
CA CYS A 58 -13.56 5.68 -8.61
C CYS A 58 -12.35 5.97 -7.72
N ALA A 59 -12.07 7.24 -7.43
CA ALA A 59 -10.95 7.62 -6.56
C ALA A 59 -11.16 7.13 -5.11
N VAL A 60 -12.37 7.24 -4.58
CA VAL A 60 -12.71 6.69 -3.25
C VAL A 60 -12.58 5.16 -3.24
N ALA A 61 -13.10 4.48 -4.27
CA ALA A 61 -12.95 3.03 -4.40
C ALA A 61 -11.49 2.57 -4.58
N MET A 62 -10.62 3.46 -5.09
CA MET A 62 -9.18 3.21 -5.24
C MET A 62 -8.41 3.36 -3.92
N GLY A 63 -9.00 3.91 -2.86
CA GLY A 63 -8.33 4.07 -1.56
C GLY A 63 -7.63 2.79 -1.06
N PRO A 64 -8.32 1.63 -0.97
CA PRO A 64 -7.71 0.39 -0.52
C PRO A 64 -6.84 -0.32 -1.58
N SER A 65 -6.89 0.08 -2.85
CA SER A 65 -6.25 -0.68 -3.94
C SER A 65 -4.73 -0.74 -3.82
N GLY A 66 -4.10 0.31 -3.30
CA GLY A 66 -2.65 0.35 -3.07
C GLY A 66 -2.19 -0.71 -2.07
N LEU A 67 -2.93 -0.90 -0.97
CA LEU A 67 -2.66 -1.95 0.01
C LEU A 67 -2.78 -3.34 -0.65
N VAL A 68 -3.87 -3.56 -1.40
CA VAL A 68 -4.11 -4.84 -2.10
C VAL A 68 -3.01 -5.12 -3.12
N ALA A 69 -2.58 -4.12 -3.87
CA ALA A 69 -1.50 -4.26 -4.86
C ALA A 69 -0.17 -4.63 -4.21
N VAL A 70 0.18 -3.98 -3.08
CA VAL A 70 1.40 -4.29 -2.32
C VAL A 70 1.35 -5.70 -1.73
N THR A 71 0.23 -6.10 -1.12
CA THR A 71 0.06 -7.46 -0.59
C THR A 71 0.14 -8.50 -1.71
N ALA A 72 -0.48 -8.24 -2.87
CA ALA A 72 -0.38 -9.13 -4.03
C ALA A 72 1.06 -9.25 -4.54
N GLY A 73 1.84 -8.16 -4.55
CA GLY A 73 3.26 -8.19 -4.88
C GLY A 73 4.08 -9.06 -3.93
N TRP A 74 3.86 -8.91 -2.62
CA TRP A 74 4.47 -9.78 -1.60
C TRP A 74 4.10 -11.26 -1.78
N VAL A 75 2.85 -11.55 -2.11
CA VAL A 75 2.40 -12.92 -2.39
C VAL A 75 3.14 -13.50 -3.60
N VAL A 76 3.33 -12.72 -4.67
CA VAL A 76 4.09 -13.15 -5.86
C VAL A 76 5.55 -13.44 -5.51
N THR A 77 6.20 -12.60 -4.71
CA THR A 77 7.62 -12.77 -4.37
C THR A 77 7.85 -13.92 -3.39
N GLU A 78 7.03 -14.04 -2.34
CA GLU A 78 7.20 -15.09 -1.33
C GLU A 78 6.70 -16.45 -1.82
N SER A 79 5.51 -16.49 -2.43
CA SER A 79 4.96 -17.76 -2.95
C SER A 79 5.70 -18.22 -4.21
N GLY A 80 6.31 -17.30 -4.97
CA GLY A 80 7.17 -17.63 -6.11
C GLY A 80 8.50 -18.25 -5.71
N ARG A 81 8.93 -18.07 -4.45
CA ARG A 81 10.19 -18.62 -3.91
C ARG A 81 10.02 -20.01 -3.28
N GLN A 82 8.80 -20.38 -2.88
CA GLN A 82 8.46 -21.76 -2.51
C GLN A 82 8.88 -22.72 -3.65
N PRO A 83 9.45 -23.91 -3.37
CA PRO A 83 9.52 -24.63 -2.09
C PRO A 83 10.80 -24.36 -1.26
N PHE A 84 11.60 -23.37 -1.64
CA PHE A 84 12.88 -23.08 -1.00
C PHE A 84 12.76 -21.92 -0.02
N THR A 85 13.32 -22.07 1.18
CA THR A 85 13.58 -20.94 2.08
C THR A 85 14.87 -20.24 1.64
N VAL A 86 15.89 -21.04 1.28
CA VAL A 86 17.13 -20.60 0.64
C VAL A 86 17.33 -21.43 -0.62
N TYR A 87 17.37 -20.77 -1.78
CA TYR A 87 17.52 -21.45 -3.07
C TYR A 87 18.75 -22.37 -3.07
N GLY A 88 18.54 -23.64 -3.41
CA GLY A 88 19.61 -24.63 -3.55
C GLY A 88 20.21 -25.15 -2.24
N LEU A 89 19.84 -24.61 -1.07
CA LEU A 89 20.37 -25.03 0.24
C LEU A 89 19.31 -25.65 1.15
N LEU A 90 18.12 -25.04 1.27
CA LEU A 90 17.17 -25.40 2.33
C LEU A 90 15.72 -25.28 1.86
N ARG A 91 14.96 -26.36 1.99
CA ARG A 91 13.53 -26.41 1.67
C ARG A 91 12.71 -25.90 2.85
N THR A 92 11.54 -25.32 2.56
CA THR A 92 10.63 -24.82 3.60
C THR A 92 10.12 -25.92 4.53
N ALA A 93 9.97 -27.15 4.03
CA ALA A 93 9.59 -28.31 4.84
C ALA A 93 10.65 -28.65 5.91
N ASP A 94 11.93 -28.47 5.62
CA ASP A 94 13.04 -28.78 6.53
C ASP A 94 13.37 -27.61 7.47
N SER A 95 12.69 -26.46 7.31
CA SER A 95 12.91 -25.25 8.10
C SER A 95 12.00 -25.13 9.34
N VAL A 96 11.07 -26.07 9.52
CA VAL A 96 10.03 -25.98 10.57
C VAL A 96 10.58 -26.47 11.90
N SER A 97 10.41 -25.67 12.96
CA SER A 97 10.80 -26.07 14.32
C SER A 97 9.93 -27.21 14.85
N PRO A 98 10.50 -28.17 15.62
CA PRO A 98 9.77 -29.30 16.18
C PRO A 98 8.93 -28.87 17.39
N ILE A 99 7.85 -28.14 17.14
CA ILE A 99 6.91 -27.64 18.15
C ILE A 99 5.56 -28.31 17.89
N ALA A 100 4.83 -28.64 18.95
CA ALA A 100 3.50 -29.22 18.82
C ALA A 100 2.56 -28.29 18.02
N ALA A 101 1.97 -28.82 16.94
CA ALA A 101 0.98 -28.13 16.11
C ALA A 101 -0.13 -27.37 16.89
N PRO A 102 -0.72 -27.89 17.99
CA PRO A 102 -1.73 -27.15 18.75
C PRO A 102 -1.18 -25.88 19.42
N ALA A 103 0.08 -25.88 19.87
CA ALA A 103 0.69 -24.70 20.49
C ALA A 103 0.88 -23.57 19.47
N VAL A 104 1.34 -23.92 18.26
CA VAL A 104 1.50 -22.97 17.13
C VAL A 104 0.14 -22.44 16.67
N ALA A 105 -0.88 -23.30 16.57
CA ALA A 105 -2.23 -22.88 16.20
C ALA A 105 -2.83 -21.90 17.22
N THR A 106 -2.62 -22.16 18.52
CA THR A 106 -3.12 -21.30 19.60
C THR A 106 -2.44 -19.92 19.58
N SER A 107 -1.11 -19.88 19.42
CA SER A 107 -0.40 -18.59 19.34
C SER A 107 -0.75 -17.82 18.06
N LEU A 108 -0.87 -18.49 16.92
CA LEU A 108 -1.33 -17.89 15.67
C LEU A 108 -2.74 -17.29 15.81
N ALA A 109 -3.67 -18.01 16.44
CA ALA A 109 -5.02 -17.52 16.70
C ALA A 109 -4.99 -16.29 17.62
N ALA A 110 -4.19 -16.30 18.69
CA ALA A 110 -4.03 -15.15 19.57
C ALA A 110 -3.49 -13.93 18.82
N PHE A 111 -2.45 -14.09 17.99
CA PHE A 111 -1.95 -13.01 17.15
C PHE A 111 -2.99 -12.51 16.16
N ALA A 112 -3.74 -13.40 15.50
CA ALA A 112 -4.80 -13.02 14.59
C ALA A 112 -5.85 -12.16 15.28
N VAL A 113 -6.34 -12.57 16.46
CA VAL A 113 -7.33 -11.81 17.24
C VAL A 113 -6.82 -10.42 17.59
N VAL A 114 -5.60 -10.31 18.11
CA VAL A 114 -5.00 -9.02 18.48
C VAL A 114 -4.89 -8.12 17.24
N TYR A 115 -4.43 -8.66 16.10
CA TYR A 115 -4.29 -7.90 14.87
C TYR A 115 -5.65 -7.42 14.35
N PHE A 116 -6.69 -8.26 14.36
CA PHE A 116 -8.03 -7.85 13.98
C PHE A 116 -8.59 -6.74 14.86
N VAL A 117 -8.37 -6.80 16.18
CA VAL A 117 -8.80 -5.75 17.11
C VAL A 117 -8.06 -4.44 16.83
N VAL A 118 -6.73 -4.48 16.74
CA VAL A 118 -5.91 -3.26 16.55
C VAL A 118 -6.15 -2.63 15.18
N PHE A 119 -6.06 -3.40 14.10
CA PHE A 119 -6.32 -2.89 12.75
C PHE A 119 -7.79 -2.46 12.58
N GLY A 120 -8.74 -3.20 13.13
CA GLY A 120 -10.15 -2.85 13.11
C GLY A 120 -10.44 -1.52 13.82
N ALA A 121 -9.93 -1.36 15.04
CA ALA A 121 -10.05 -0.12 15.79
C ALA A 121 -9.35 1.05 15.08
N GLY A 122 -8.16 0.82 14.51
CA GLY A 122 -7.42 1.83 13.76
C GLY A 122 -8.14 2.31 12.50
N ILE A 123 -8.67 1.38 11.69
CA ILE A 123 -9.45 1.71 10.49
C ILE A 123 -10.74 2.44 10.89
N TRP A 124 -11.45 1.96 11.92
CA TRP A 124 -12.65 2.62 12.42
C TRP A 124 -12.36 4.05 12.88
N PHE A 125 -11.28 4.25 13.63
CA PHE A 125 -10.86 5.56 14.11
C PHE A 125 -10.49 6.51 12.96
N LEU A 126 -9.74 6.03 11.95
CA LEU A 126 -9.40 6.81 10.77
C LEU A 126 -10.63 7.22 9.97
N LEU A 127 -11.56 6.29 9.73
CA LEU A 127 -12.82 6.59 9.04
C LEU A 127 -13.70 7.53 9.85
N HIS A 128 -13.72 7.38 11.18
CA HIS A 128 -14.41 8.30 12.08
C HIS A 128 -13.84 9.72 11.99
N LEU A 129 -12.51 9.86 11.92
CA LEU A 129 -11.85 11.15 11.77
C LEU A 129 -12.11 11.79 10.41
N PHE A 130 -12.07 10.99 9.33
CA PHE A 130 -12.37 11.47 7.97
C PHE A 130 -13.83 11.87 7.75
N ASN A 131 -14.74 11.39 8.60
CA ASN A 131 -16.15 11.76 8.54
C ASN A 131 -16.47 13.10 9.22
N GLN A 132 -15.47 13.77 9.81
CA GLN A 132 -15.66 15.10 10.40
C GLN A 132 -15.51 16.17 9.31
N PRO A 133 -16.58 16.92 8.97
CA PRO A 133 -16.47 18.03 8.03
C PRO A 133 -15.60 19.15 8.63
N PRO A 134 -14.88 19.93 7.81
CA PRO A 134 -14.14 21.11 8.28
C PRO A 134 -15.08 22.03 9.06
N ARG A 135 -14.71 22.40 10.28
CA ARG A 135 -15.55 23.27 11.10
C ARG A 135 -15.45 24.70 10.56
N PRO A 136 -16.58 25.40 10.32
CA PRO A 136 -16.54 26.82 10.02
C PRO A 136 -15.84 27.56 11.17
N HIS A 137 -14.91 28.48 10.84
CA HIS A 137 -14.12 29.26 11.81
C HIS A 137 -12.98 28.52 12.56
N GLU A 138 -12.48 27.38 12.05
CA GLU A 138 -11.17 26.91 12.47
C GLU A 138 -10.09 27.97 12.16
N ALA A 139 -9.35 28.39 13.19
CA ALA A 139 -8.17 29.21 12.99
C ALA A 139 -7.25 28.45 12.03
N GLY A 140 -6.90 29.07 10.91
CA GLY A 140 -5.95 28.50 9.95
C GLY A 140 -4.66 28.10 10.65
N LEU A 141 -3.87 27.22 10.00
CA LEU A 141 -2.58 26.77 10.52
C LEU A 141 -1.80 27.99 11.09
N PRO A 142 -1.30 27.92 12.34
CA PRO A 142 -0.61 29.04 12.95
C PRO A 142 0.52 29.54 12.04
N THR A 143 0.37 30.75 11.50
CA THR A 143 1.37 31.37 10.63
C THR A 143 2.64 31.58 11.44
N GLY A 144 3.75 30.92 11.06
CA GLY A 144 5.04 31.04 11.74
C GLY A 144 5.42 29.89 12.68
N GLN A 145 4.60 28.85 12.82
CA GLN A 145 5.05 27.62 13.50
C GLN A 145 5.69 26.65 12.51
N PRO A 146 6.84 26.04 12.84
CA PRO A 146 7.45 25.04 11.98
C PRO A 146 6.51 23.84 11.83
N VAL A 147 5.97 23.66 10.62
CA VAL A 147 5.12 22.53 10.26
C VAL A 147 6.01 21.28 10.22
N ARG A 148 5.95 20.45 11.26
CA ARG A 148 6.75 19.20 11.36
C ARG A 148 6.49 18.20 10.23
N THR A 149 5.39 18.36 9.48
CA THR A 149 5.01 17.50 8.35
C THR A 149 5.61 17.96 7.01
N ALA A 150 6.31 19.11 6.95
CA ALA A 150 6.83 19.68 5.70
C ALA A 150 8.01 18.90 5.07
N GLY A 151 8.43 17.77 5.65
CA GLY A 151 9.55 16.99 5.14
C GLY A 151 10.88 17.75 5.22
N ILE A 152 11.85 17.37 4.38
CA ILE A 152 13.22 17.90 4.38
C ILE A 152 13.38 19.31 3.80
N THR A 153 12.29 20.00 3.44
CA THR A 153 12.38 21.37 2.91
C THR A 153 12.77 22.32 4.05
N PRO A 154 13.97 22.94 4.00
CA PRO A 154 14.41 23.83 5.06
C PRO A 154 13.45 25.04 5.15
N ALA A 155 13.03 25.37 6.38
CA ALA A 155 12.18 26.53 6.68
C ALA A 155 12.60 27.87 6.03
N PRO A 156 13.89 28.17 5.77
CA PRO A 156 14.29 29.41 5.09
C PRO A 156 13.77 29.55 3.65
N ALA A 157 13.52 28.44 2.94
CA ALA A 157 13.07 28.48 1.55
C ALA A 157 11.60 28.96 1.41
N LEU A 158 10.81 28.87 2.48
CA LEU A 158 9.42 29.34 2.53
C LEU A 158 9.31 30.80 3.02
N ALA A 159 10.35 31.33 3.67
CA ALA A 159 10.37 32.69 4.21
C ALA A 159 10.68 33.77 3.16
N ALA A 160 11.13 33.38 1.95
CA ALA A 160 11.35 34.30 0.84
C ALA A 160 10.01 34.66 0.18
N GLY A 161 9.25 35.54 0.84
CA GLY A 161 8.12 36.23 0.21
C GLY A 161 8.60 37.16 -0.92
N PRO A 162 7.69 37.61 -1.82
CA PRO A 162 8.03 38.39 -3.02
C PRO A 162 8.67 39.77 -2.77
N ASN A 163 8.84 40.19 -1.51
CA ASN A 163 9.44 41.46 -1.10
C ASN A 163 10.74 41.30 -0.30
N ALA A 164 11.51 40.23 -0.52
CA ALA A 164 12.87 40.16 0.01
C ALA A 164 13.75 41.21 -0.69
N GLN A 165 13.94 42.37 -0.04
CA GLN A 165 14.96 43.32 -0.46
C GLN A 165 16.34 42.65 -0.36
N PRO A 166 17.19 42.71 -1.39
CA PRO A 166 18.53 42.20 -1.30
C PRO A 166 19.30 43.04 -0.28
N ALA A 167 19.79 42.38 0.77
CA ALA A 167 20.74 42.98 1.68
C ALA A 167 22.07 43.16 0.92
N GLU A 168 22.48 44.42 0.77
CA GLU A 168 23.89 44.79 0.59
C GLU A 168 24.69 44.45 1.86
#